data_AF-A0A8S0VZI2-F1
#
_entry.id   AF-A0A8S0VZI2-F1
#
_cell.length_a   1.000
_cell.length_b   1.000
_cell.length_c   1.000
_cell.angle_alpha   90.00
_cell.angle_beta   90.00
_cell.angle_gamma   90.00
#
_symmetry.space_group_name_H-M   'P 1'
#
loop_
_entity.id
_entity.type
_entity.pdbx_description
1 polymer ?
#
loop_
_entity_poly.entity_id
_entity_poly.type
_entity_poly.pdbx_seq_one_letter_code
_entity_poly.pdbx_strand_id
1 'polypeptide(L)'
;MTDDPASILTPHLPISAMDEHYDINAAKTSLEKMSKERMPNHLQLCKFDMEEGLHHFVQPTYTEYPRCWKLTYLDNDGGIEEVVLQVQGIITGSAMPPIKWPFKIIMVFTDSMGSAHRVVDPSVHSGQAFSLSVCRALQEWFEADDLRRITFVYVPSALRWDIHGSLELWNASSSAGYLTIDMVNHYFTPRSQASPDQIISFSFAIDPDGILAACTTDGTLVHTEDNSVEYYERYQEGEKQRYEAINPIKFRIGDIAEAQVSFIVIRLKEQKYKMLIVMRALTLLDSSPLRRCWKWGHPTVACKAKQLSCPICSGPHEQKEHRQHAGCCKGNAKAKPPVPPTPRDQPCPHKGRCVNCHKDHAANSASCKFWAHCYDREWIMAEYRQTNVGKPAGSK
;
A
#
# COMPACT_ATOMS: atom_id res chain seq x y z
N MET A 1 2.01 11.01 42.40
CA MET A 1 1.37 10.28 41.30
C MET A 1 1.90 10.88 40.02
N THR A 2 2.83 10.16 39.42
CA THR A 2 3.58 10.54 38.22
C THR A 2 2.75 10.15 37.01
N ASP A 3 2.16 11.14 36.34
CA ASP A 3 1.56 10.93 35.03
C ASP A 3 2.68 11.04 33.98
N ASP A 4 2.83 9.95 33.25
CA ASP A 4 3.87 9.70 32.24
C ASP A 4 3.56 10.50 30.95
N PRO A 5 4.45 11.40 30.50
CA PRO A 5 4.22 12.23 29.31
C PRO A 5 4.32 11.47 27.97
N ALA A 6 4.50 10.15 27.97
CA ALA A 6 4.65 9.33 26.77
C ALA A 6 3.35 8.99 26.00
N SER A 7 2.18 9.49 26.42
CA SER A 7 0.88 9.08 25.83
C SER A 7 0.31 10.01 24.74
N ILE A 8 1.04 11.04 24.30
CA ILE A 8 0.51 12.03 23.34
C ILE A 8 0.87 11.66 21.90
N LEU A 9 -0.07 10.94 21.27
CA LEU A 9 -0.44 11.01 19.86
C LEU A 9 0.66 10.70 18.82
N THR A 10 0.87 9.41 18.54
CA THR A 10 1.23 8.98 17.19
C THR A 10 0.08 9.35 16.23
N PRO A 11 0.31 10.19 15.20
CA PRO A 11 -0.72 10.45 14.21
C PRO A 11 -0.91 9.19 13.37
N HIS A 12 -1.94 8.41 13.70
CA HIS A 12 -2.39 7.32 12.84
C HIS A 12 -2.88 7.94 11.53
N LEU A 13 -2.06 7.87 10.49
CA LEU A 13 -2.54 7.92 9.12
C LEU A 13 -3.74 6.95 9.03
N PRO A 14 -4.83 7.27 8.31
CA PRO A 14 -5.81 6.25 7.92
C PRO A 14 -5.20 5.41 6.79
N ILE A 15 -4.06 4.78 7.08
CA ILE A 15 -3.61 3.57 6.42
C ILE A 15 -4.70 2.56 6.74
N SER A 16 -5.22 1.86 5.72
CA SER A 16 -6.16 0.76 5.93
C SER A 16 -5.58 -0.16 7.01
N ALA A 17 -6.15 -0.13 8.23
CA ALA A 17 -5.59 -0.92 9.31
C ALA A 17 -5.66 -2.41 8.95
N MET A 18 -4.66 -3.17 9.41
CA MET A 18 -4.70 -4.62 9.29
C MET A 18 -6.01 -5.12 9.91
N ASP A 19 -6.73 -5.97 9.18
CA ASP A 19 -8.02 -6.50 9.60
C ASP A 19 -7.89 -7.11 11.02
N GLU A 20 -8.85 -6.81 11.90
CA GLU A 20 -8.89 -7.35 13.27
C GLU A 20 -8.88 -8.89 13.31
N HIS A 21 -9.21 -9.51 12.18
CA HIS A 21 -9.23 -10.95 11.99
C HIS A 21 -8.01 -11.53 11.25
N TYR A 22 -6.99 -10.72 11.00
CA TYR A 22 -5.77 -11.16 10.36
C TYR A 22 -5.00 -12.17 11.23
N ASP A 23 -4.65 -13.33 10.67
CA ASP A 23 -3.89 -14.36 11.38
C ASP A 23 -2.39 -14.04 11.37
N ILE A 24 -1.99 -13.15 12.29
CA ILE A 24 -0.59 -12.71 12.45
C ILE A 24 0.35 -13.91 12.67
N ASN A 25 -0.10 -14.91 13.42
CA ASN A 25 0.73 -16.06 13.79
C ASN A 25 1.01 -16.95 12.58
N ALA A 26 0.00 -17.27 11.78
CA ALA A 26 0.18 -18.05 10.56
C ALA A 26 1.07 -17.32 9.54
N ALA A 27 0.88 -16.01 9.37
CA ALA A 27 1.71 -15.21 8.48
C ALA A 27 3.18 -15.18 8.95
N LYS A 28 3.41 -15.01 10.25
CA LYS A 28 4.75 -15.09 10.86
C LYS A 28 5.42 -16.44 10.60
N THR A 29 4.71 -17.55 10.83
CA THR A 29 5.25 -18.89 10.57
C THR A 29 5.62 -19.09 9.09
N SER A 30 4.78 -18.59 8.17
CA SER A 30 5.08 -18.67 6.73
C SER A 30 6.33 -17.85 6.37
N LEU A 31 6.43 -16.61 6.87
CA LEU A 31 7.58 -15.73 6.66
C LEU A 31 8.89 -16.35 7.21
N GLU A 32 8.86 -16.89 8.43
CA GLU A 32 10.03 -17.56 9.03
C GLU A 32 10.48 -18.77 8.21
N LYS A 33 9.54 -19.55 7.66
CA LYS A 33 9.85 -20.67 6.78
C LYS A 33 10.54 -20.18 5.49
N MET A 34 9.98 -19.17 4.84
CA MET A 34 10.56 -18.60 3.62
C MET A 34 11.94 -18.00 3.84
N SER A 35 12.15 -17.35 4.99
CA SER A 35 13.45 -16.81 5.38
C SER A 35 14.49 -17.92 5.53
N LYS A 36 14.16 -19.00 6.26
CA LYS A 36 15.06 -20.14 6.48
C LYS A 36 15.44 -20.87 5.19
N GLU A 37 14.50 -21.04 4.25
CA GLU A 37 14.76 -21.69 2.96
C GLU A 37 15.81 -20.94 2.11
N ARG A 38 15.94 -19.62 2.30
CA ARG A 38 16.92 -18.80 1.56
C ARG A 38 18.29 -18.66 2.24
N MET A 39 18.42 -19.12 3.49
CA MET A 39 19.59 -18.84 4.33
C MET A 39 20.91 -19.62 4.09
N PRO A 40 21.11 -20.52 3.10
CA PRO A 40 22.41 -21.19 3.02
C PRO A 40 23.57 -20.26 2.58
N ASN A 41 23.33 -19.31 1.65
CA ASN A 41 24.41 -18.66 0.89
C ASN A 41 24.34 -17.11 0.79
N HIS A 42 23.42 -16.43 1.49
CA HIS A 42 23.24 -14.98 1.37
C HIS A 42 23.64 -14.21 2.65
N LEU A 43 24.26 -13.04 2.47
CA LEU A 43 24.56 -12.10 3.55
C LEU A 43 23.27 -11.43 4.04
N GLN A 44 22.97 -11.53 5.34
CA GLN A 44 21.87 -10.78 5.96
C GLN A 44 22.34 -9.40 6.42
N LEU A 45 21.43 -8.43 6.55
CA LEU A 45 21.79 -7.10 7.06
C LEU A 45 22.43 -7.13 8.46
N CYS A 46 22.07 -8.09 9.31
CA CYS A 46 22.72 -8.27 10.61
C CYS A 46 24.21 -8.67 10.51
N LYS A 47 24.68 -9.06 9.32
CA LYS A 47 26.05 -9.42 8.98
C LYS A 47 26.85 -8.27 8.37
N PHE A 48 26.27 -7.07 8.27
CA PHE A 48 26.86 -5.95 7.54
C PHE A 48 28.27 -5.58 8.04
N ASP A 49 28.43 -5.46 9.36
CA ASP A 49 29.67 -4.99 10.01
C ASP A 49 30.58 -6.12 10.51
N MET A 50 30.38 -7.36 10.04
CA MET A 50 31.25 -8.48 10.41
C MET A 50 32.54 -8.48 9.58
N GLU A 51 33.60 -9.18 10.03
CA GLU A 51 34.91 -9.24 9.35
C GLU A 51 34.83 -9.73 7.89
N GLU A 52 33.81 -10.53 7.54
CA GLU A 52 33.51 -10.94 6.15
C GLU A 52 32.15 -10.37 5.68
N GLY A 53 31.77 -9.24 6.26
CA GLY A 53 30.48 -8.57 6.07
C GLY A 53 30.44 -7.66 4.85
N LEU A 54 29.22 -7.20 4.52
CA LEU A 54 28.95 -6.41 3.33
C LEU A 54 29.73 -5.08 3.29
N HIS A 55 30.09 -4.51 4.44
CA HIS A 55 30.77 -3.21 4.52
C HIS A 55 32.12 -3.14 3.79
N HIS A 56 32.80 -4.28 3.60
CA HIS A 56 34.07 -4.36 2.86
C HIS A 56 33.91 -4.15 1.35
N PHE A 57 32.70 -4.34 0.82
CA PHE A 57 32.43 -4.38 -0.62
C PHE A 57 31.64 -3.16 -1.10
N VAL A 58 31.30 -2.24 -0.21
CA VAL A 58 30.41 -1.11 -0.50
C VAL A 58 31.02 0.21 -0.03
N GLN A 59 30.66 1.30 -0.70
CA GLN A 59 31.09 2.64 -0.33
C GLN A 59 29.99 3.68 -0.58
N PRO A 60 29.93 4.77 0.21
CA PRO A 60 29.06 5.88 -0.08
C PRO A 60 29.60 6.68 -1.28
N THR A 61 28.79 6.85 -2.32
CA THR A 61 29.12 7.63 -3.52
C THR A 61 28.12 8.77 -3.71
N TYR A 62 28.63 9.97 -3.97
CA TYR A 62 27.79 11.14 -4.25
C TYR A 62 27.28 11.14 -5.70
N THR A 63 26.00 11.41 -5.89
CA THR A 63 25.36 11.60 -7.19
C THR A 63 24.82 13.01 -7.32
N GLU A 64 24.94 13.63 -8.50
CA GLU A 64 24.41 14.97 -8.77
C GLU A 64 22.93 14.93 -9.19
N TYR A 65 22.50 13.84 -9.84
CA TYR A 65 21.13 13.65 -10.35
C TYR A 65 20.55 12.30 -9.89
N PRO A 66 19.72 12.28 -8.82
CA PRO A 66 19.45 13.39 -7.88
C PRO A 66 20.63 13.65 -6.94
N ARG A 67 20.65 14.83 -6.29
CA ARG A 67 21.67 15.23 -5.31
C ARG A 67 21.56 14.45 -4.00
N CYS A 68 22.23 13.31 -3.93
CA CYS A 68 22.27 12.46 -2.74
C CYS A 68 23.56 11.65 -2.69
N TRP A 69 23.79 10.98 -1.55
CA TRP A 69 24.77 9.92 -1.44
C TRP A 69 24.04 8.59 -1.54
N LYS A 70 24.54 7.67 -2.37
CA LYS A 70 24.04 6.30 -2.48
C LYS A 70 25.09 5.34 -1.95
N LEU A 71 24.65 4.23 -1.38
CA LEU A 71 25.54 3.11 -1.12
C LEU A 71 25.78 2.38 -2.45
N THR A 72 27.03 2.22 -2.87
CA THR A 72 27.40 1.62 -4.16
C THR A 72 28.50 0.57 -3.99
N TYR A 73 28.64 -0.30 -5.00
CA TYR A 73 29.74 -1.26 -5.10
C TYR A 73 30.32 -1.24 -6.52
N LEU A 74 31.52 -1.80 -6.67
CA LEU A 74 32.14 -2.01 -7.98
C LEU A 74 31.71 -3.38 -8.49
N ASP A 75 31.09 -3.41 -9.67
CA ASP A 75 30.76 -4.65 -10.36
C ASP A 75 32.03 -5.32 -10.94
N ASN A 76 31.85 -6.50 -11.54
CA ASN A 76 32.94 -7.28 -12.12
C ASN A 76 33.60 -6.59 -13.33
N ASP A 77 32.89 -5.69 -14.00
CA ASP A 77 33.32 -4.96 -15.19
C ASP A 77 33.89 -3.57 -14.85
N GLY A 78 33.98 -3.22 -13.56
CA GLY A 78 34.46 -1.94 -13.06
C GLY A 78 33.42 -0.81 -13.09
N GLY A 79 32.16 -1.12 -13.39
CA GLY A 79 31.02 -0.24 -13.25
C GLY A 79 30.68 0.01 -11.79
N ILE A 80 30.11 1.19 -11.51
CA ILE A 80 29.61 1.55 -10.17
C ILE A 80 28.11 1.28 -10.16
N GLU A 81 27.68 0.33 -9.34
CA GLU A 81 26.26 -0.02 -9.19
C GLU A 81 25.72 0.36 -7.81
N GLU A 82 24.42 0.66 -7.74
CA GLU A 82 23.72 0.92 -6.49
C GLU A 82 23.50 -0.37 -5.70
N VAL A 83 23.78 -0.33 -4.40
CA VAL A 83 23.49 -1.46 -3.51
C VAL A 83 21.99 -1.54 -3.26
N VAL A 84 21.37 -2.63 -3.74
CA VAL A 84 19.96 -2.95 -3.53
C VAL A 84 19.86 -4.18 -2.63
N LEU A 85 19.20 -4.00 -1.49
CA LEU A 85 19.05 -5.02 -0.45
C LEU A 85 17.63 -5.58 -0.45
N GLN A 86 17.51 -6.88 -0.18
CA GLN A 86 16.22 -7.57 -0.12
C GLN A 86 15.76 -7.71 1.33
N VAL A 87 14.55 -7.24 1.61
CA VAL A 87 13.91 -7.30 2.92
C VAL A 87 12.56 -7.99 2.79
N GLN A 88 12.37 -9.08 3.52
CA GLN A 88 11.10 -9.80 3.55
C GLN A 88 10.26 -9.36 4.73
N GLY A 89 8.97 -9.18 4.50
CA GLY A 89 8.05 -8.73 5.53
C GLY A 89 6.59 -8.91 5.15
N ILE A 90 5.73 -8.49 6.08
CA ILE A 90 4.28 -8.44 5.93
C ILE A 90 3.90 -6.98 5.68
N ILE A 91 3.12 -6.70 4.64
CA ILE A 91 2.67 -5.33 4.35
C ILE A 91 1.67 -4.90 5.44
N THR A 92 2.05 -3.98 6.33
CA THR A 92 1.15 -3.47 7.37
C THR A 92 0.45 -2.17 6.98
N GLY A 93 0.98 -1.48 5.98
CA GLY A 93 0.45 -0.25 5.44
C GLY A 93 0.87 -0.05 3.99
N SER A 94 0.04 0.63 3.20
CA SER A 94 0.34 0.87 1.79
C SER A 94 -0.37 2.11 1.25
N ALA A 95 0.37 2.89 0.47
CA ALA A 95 -0.13 3.95 -0.42
C ALA A 95 0.34 3.69 -1.87
N MET A 96 0.22 2.44 -2.31
CA MET A 96 0.67 1.98 -3.64
C MET A 96 -0.22 2.48 -4.79
N PRO A 97 0.31 2.56 -6.02
CA PRO A 97 -0.45 2.89 -7.21
C PRO A 97 -1.49 1.80 -7.60
N PRO A 98 -2.48 2.12 -8.46
CA PRO A 98 -2.68 3.41 -9.10
C PRO A 98 -3.31 4.43 -8.15
N ILE A 99 -2.80 5.67 -8.22
CA ILE A 99 -3.47 6.81 -7.59
C ILE A 99 -4.81 7.02 -8.30
N LYS A 100 -5.87 7.29 -7.55
CA LYS A 100 -7.23 7.42 -8.11
C LYS A 100 -7.82 8.79 -7.81
N TRP A 101 -8.45 9.39 -8.82
CA TRP A 101 -9.31 10.56 -8.60
C TRP A 101 -10.69 10.17 -8.02
N PRO A 102 -11.31 11.12 -7.29
CA PRO A 102 -10.69 12.33 -6.80
C PRO A 102 -9.80 12.06 -5.59
N PHE A 103 -8.72 12.84 -5.43
CA PHE A 103 -8.07 12.93 -4.13
C PHE A 103 -9.12 13.40 -3.14
N LYS A 104 -9.38 12.58 -2.12
CA LYS A 104 -10.40 12.89 -1.10
C LYS A 104 -9.78 13.58 0.11
N ILE A 105 -8.47 13.58 0.23
CA ILE A 105 -7.79 14.08 1.41
C ILE A 105 -6.53 14.82 0.97
N ILE A 106 -6.43 16.10 1.36
CA ILE A 106 -5.17 16.86 1.35
C ILE A 106 -4.65 16.85 2.79
N MET A 107 -3.47 16.30 3.02
CA MET A 107 -2.83 16.32 4.33
C MET A 107 -1.70 17.34 4.33
N VAL A 108 -1.75 18.30 5.25
CA VAL A 108 -0.74 19.34 5.42
C VAL A 108 -0.07 19.15 6.77
N PHE A 109 1.19 18.74 6.75
CA PHE A 109 2.03 18.62 7.94
C PHE A 109 2.68 19.98 8.21
N THR A 110 2.53 20.50 9.43
CA THR A 110 2.99 21.84 9.79
C THR A 110 3.43 21.89 11.24
N ASP A 111 4.50 22.61 11.50
CA ASP A 111 4.94 22.96 12.85
C ASP A 111 4.30 24.25 13.37
N SER A 112 3.52 24.91 12.52
CA SER A 112 2.76 26.10 12.86
C SER A 112 1.30 25.91 12.47
N MET A 113 0.51 25.34 13.39
CA MET A 113 -0.95 25.24 13.20
C MET A 113 -1.58 26.61 13.02
N GLY A 114 -1.10 27.62 13.74
CA GLY A 114 -1.57 28.99 13.58
C GLY A 114 -1.39 29.51 12.16
N SER A 115 -0.25 29.25 11.52
CA SER A 115 -0.01 29.65 10.12
C SER A 115 -0.86 28.84 9.14
N ALA A 116 -0.95 27.53 9.35
CA ALA A 116 -1.71 26.66 8.47
C ALA A 116 -3.22 26.94 8.51
N HIS A 117 -3.77 27.19 9.70
CA HIS A 117 -5.15 27.65 9.86
C HIS A 117 -5.34 29.03 9.24
N ARG A 118 -4.38 29.95 9.41
CA ARG A 118 -4.46 31.30 8.82
C ARG A 118 -4.49 31.28 7.29
N VAL A 119 -3.79 30.34 6.65
CA VAL A 119 -3.81 30.16 5.18
C VAL A 119 -5.20 29.80 4.65
N VAL A 120 -6.06 29.20 5.48
CA VAL A 120 -7.44 28.84 5.12
C VAL A 120 -8.50 29.65 5.88
N ASP A 121 -8.10 30.73 6.55
CA ASP A 121 -9.01 31.63 7.25
C ASP A 121 -9.40 32.79 6.33
N PRO A 122 -10.68 32.92 5.94
CA PRO A 122 -11.13 34.03 5.10
C PRO A 122 -11.33 35.35 5.88
N SER A 123 -11.19 35.35 7.22
CA SER A 123 -11.39 36.53 8.05
C SER A 123 -10.36 37.65 7.80
N VAL A 124 -10.62 38.84 8.35
CA VAL A 124 -9.74 40.00 8.13
C VAL A 124 -8.46 39.85 8.95
N HIS A 125 -7.32 39.70 8.27
CA HIS A 125 -5.99 39.67 8.89
C HIS A 125 -4.88 40.10 7.91
N SER A 126 -3.66 40.28 8.42
CA SER A 126 -2.49 40.52 7.55
C SER A 126 -2.22 39.28 6.68
N GLY A 127 -2.17 39.45 5.36
CA GLY A 127 -2.05 38.36 4.39
C GLY A 127 -3.37 37.76 3.88
N GLN A 128 -4.53 38.35 4.21
CA GLN A 128 -5.85 37.89 3.76
C GLN A 128 -5.94 37.65 2.24
N ALA A 129 -5.23 38.44 1.42
CA ALA A 129 -5.21 38.24 -0.03
C ALA A 129 -4.72 36.83 -0.43
N PHE A 130 -3.72 36.28 0.27
CA PHE A 130 -3.25 34.91 0.04
C PHE A 130 -4.28 33.89 0.52
N SER A 131 -4.86 34.09 1.71
CA SER A 131 -5.87 33.18 2.25
C SER A 131 -7.12 33.11 1.37
N LEU A 132 -7.59 34.25 0.84
CA LEU A 132 -8.71 34.28 -0.11
C LEU A 132 -8.39 33.56 -1.42
N SER A 133 -7.15 33.66 -1.92
CA SER A 133 -6.72 32.93 -3.10
C SER A 133 -6.73 31.41 -2.86
N VAL A 134 -6.25 30.97 -1.70
CA VAL A 134 -6.26 29.54 -1.33
C VAL A 134 -7.70 29.06 -1.12
N CYS A 135 -8.52 29.82 -0.39
CA CYS A 135 -9.92 29.48 -0.15
C CYS A 135 -10.72 29.38 -1.45
N ARG A 136 -10.48 30.25 -2.43
CA ARG A 136 -11.14 30.16 -3.74
C ARG A 136 -10.75 28.87 -4.48
N ALA A 137 -9.47 28.53 -4.50
CA ALA A 137 -9.02 27.28 -5.13
C ALA A 137 -9.55 26.03 -4.40
N LEU A 138 -9.59 26.06 -3.06
CA LEU A 138 -10.14 24.98 -2.25
C LEU A 138 -11.66 24.88 -2.36
N GLN A 139 -12.38 25.99 -2.55
CA GLN A 139 -13.83 26.00 -2.72
C GLN A 139 -14.24 25.21 -3.97
N GLU A 140 -13.63 25.49 -5.12
CA GLU A 140 -13.85 24.72 -6.36
C GLU A 140 -13.53 23.23 -6.15
N TRP A 141 -12.51 22.94 -5.34
CA TRP A 141 -12.15 21.57 -4.99
C TRP A 141 -13.20 20.90 -4.09
N PHE A 142 -13.71 21.57 -3.04
CA PHE A 142 -14.71 21.00 -2.13
C PHE A 142 -16.08 20.83 -2.78
N GLU A 143 -16.54 21.79 -3.59
CA GLU A 143 -17.84 21.73 -4.29
C GLU A 143 -17.99 20.52 -5.22
N ALA A 144 -16.86 19.94 -5.65
CA ALA A 144 -16.86 18.82 -6.58
C ALA A 144 -17.05 17.43 -5.92
N ASP A 145 -16.84 17.27 -4.60
CA ASP A 145 -17.09 16.00 -3.86
C ASP A 145 -17.12 16.25 -2.34
N ASP A 146 -18.26 15.99 -1.70
CA ASP A 146 -18.49 16.16 -0.26
C ASP A 146 -17.58 15.31 0.64
N LEU A 147 -16.88 14.30 0.10
CA LEU A 147 -15.92 13.48 0.83
C LEU A 147 -14.52 14.09 0.87
N ARG A 148 -14.28 15.20 0.15
CA ARG A 148 -13.01 15.92 0.15
C ARG A 148 -12.79 16.63 1.48
N ARG A 149 -11.60 16.47 2.07
CA ARG A 149 -11.19 17.16 3.29
C ARG A 149 -9.74 17.62 3.20
N ILE A 150 -9.45 18.73 3.85
CA ILE A 150 -8.07 19.10 4.20
C ILE A 150 -7.85 18.75 5.67
N THR A 151 -6.69 18.20 5.99
CA THR A 151 -6.33 17.85 7.37
C THR A 151 -4.98 18.45 7.67
N PHE A 152 -4.94 19.35 8.65
CA PHE A 152 -3.70 19.87 9.21
C PHE A 152 -3.27 18.97 10.34
N VAL A 153 -2.05 18.45 10.24
CA VAL A 153 -1.44 17.64 11.28
C VAL A 153 -0.38 18.50 11.95
N TYR A 154 -0.59 18.83 13.22
CA TYR A 154 0.41 19.53 14.01
C TYR A 154 1.61 18.63 14.24
N VAL A 155 2.79 19.12 13.85
CA VAL A 155 4.06 18.44 14.03
C VAL A 155 4.99 19.41 14.76
N PRO A 156 5.06 19.37 16.11
CA PRO A 156 5.85 20.29 16.90
C PRO A 156 7.25 20.53 16.32
N SER A 157 7.66 21.79 16.17
CA SER A 157 9.04 22.11 15.75
C SER A 157 10.08 21.58 16.74
N ALA A 158 9.67 21.27 17.98
CA ALA A 158 10.48 20.62 19.02
C ALA A 158 10.50 19.08 18.94
N LEU A 159 9.45 18.45 18.37
CA LEU A 159 9.57 17.09 17.81
C LEU A 159 10.43 17.09 16.53
N ARG A 160 10.81 18.29 16.05
CA ARG A 160 11.82 18.56 15.03
C ARG A 160 11.71 17.70 13.77
N TRP A 161 10.59 17.08 13.36
CA TRP A 161 10.69 15.98 12.38
C TRP A 161 11.86 15.01 12.69
N ASP A 162 12.12 14.65 13.96
CA ASP A 162 13.27 13.83 14.36
C ASP A 162 14.67 14.39 14.01
N ILE A 163 14.81 15.68 13.69
CA ILE A 163 16.08 16.28 13.28
C ILE A 163 16.86 16.77 14.52
N HIS A 164 18.14 16.38 14.67
CA HIS A 164 19.33 17.22 14.98
C HIS A 164 20.43 16.40 15.70
N GLY A 165 21.11 15.58 14.89
CA GLY A 165 22.49 15.12 15.08
C GLY A 165 23.19 15.17 13.71
N SER A 166 24.50 14.95 13.66
CA SER A 166 25.30 15.00 12.42
C SER A 166 24.88 13.96 11.37
N LEU A 167 24.25 12.85 11.80
CA LEU A 167 23.49 11.89 11.01
C LEU A 167 22.36 11.36 11.91
N GLU A 168 21.11 11.35 11.44
CA GLU A 168 19.96 10.89 12.23
C GLU A 168 20.01 9.36 12.41
N LEU A 169 19.81 8.87 13.64
CA LEU A 169 19.61 7.45 13.90
C LEU A 169 18.26 7.04 13.31
N TRP A 170 18.27 5.99 12.48
CA TRP A 170 17.03 5.44 11.94
C TRP A 170 16.17 4.85 13.08
N ASN A 171 14.93 5.35 13.21
CA ASN A 171 13.94 4.84 14.16
C ASN A 171 12.93 3.96 13.42
N ALA A 172 12.74 2.74 13.90
CA ALA A 172 11.72 1.85 13.37
C ALA A 172 10.33 2.27 13.87
N SER A 173 9.37 2.34 12.94
CA SER A 173 7.95 2.44 13.29
C SER A 173 7.48 1.14 13.96
N SER A 174 6.31 1.16 14.60
CA SER A 174 5.70 -0.06 15.13
C SER A 174 4.25 -0.21 14.73
N SER A 175 3.84 -1.45 14.45
CA SER A 175 2.45 -1.80 14.13
C SER A 175 2.13 -3.16 14.75
N ALA A 176 1.01 -3.23 15.48
CA ALA A 176 0.58 -4.43 16.21
C ALA A 176 1.68 -5.05 17.12
N GLY A 177 2.55 -4.22 17.70
CA GLY A 177 3.66 -4.65 18.55
C GLY A 177 4.91 -5.16 17.81
N TYR A 178 4.93 -5.07 16.48
CA TYR A 178 6.09 -5.43 15.64
C TYR A 178 6.76 -4.19 15.09
N LEU A 179 8.09 -4.25 14.94
CA LEU A 179 8.84 -3.22 14.23
C LEU A 179 8.46 -3.22 12.74
N THR A 180 8.29 -2.03 12.18
CA THR A 180 7.99 -1.82 10.77
C THR A 180 9.03 -0.91 10.15
N ILE A 181 9.28 -1.14 8.86
CA ILE A 181 10.19 -0.35 8.05
C ILE A 181 9.36 0.39 7.03
N ASP A 182 9.35 1.72 7.11
CA ASP A 182 8.70 2.56 6.11
C ASP A 182 9.65 2.74 4.92
N MET A 183 9.18 2.34 3.75
CA MET A 183 9.94 2.38 2.50
C MET A 183 9.16 3.23 1.51
N VAL A 184 9.81 4.21 0.91
CA VAL A 184 9.16 5.19 0.03
C VAL A 184 9.94 5.37 -1.24
N ASN A 185 9.27 5.67 -2.34
CA ASN A 185 9.90 6.29 -3.50
C ASN A 185 9.00 7.42 -3.99
N HIS A 186 9.61 8.52 -4.40
CA HIS A 186 8.88 9.68 -4.89
C HIS A 186 8.52 9.47 -6.35
N TYR A 187 7.30 9.80 -6.74
CA TYR A 187 6.89 9.79 -8.15
C TYR A 187 7.58 10.85 -8.98
N PHE A 188 8.09 11.92 -8.36
CA PHE A 188 8.61 13.09 -9.04
C PHE A 188 9.96 13.53 -8.51
N THR A 189 10.76 14.08 -9.42
CA THR A 189 11.99 14.82 -9.15
C THR A 189 11.84 16.24 -9.73
N PRO A 190 12.28 17.30 -9.04
CA PRO A 190 12.31 18.64 -9.64
C PRO A 190 13.10 18.64 -10.94
N ARG A 191 12.61 19.30 -12.00
CA ARG A 191 13.27 19.31 -13.32
C ARG A 191 14.72 19.78 -13.25
N SER A 192 15.02 20.72 -12.35
CA SER A 192 16.36 21.25 -12.10
C SER A 192 17.35 20.25 -11.47
N GLN A 193 16.86 19.11 -10.98
CA GLN A 193 17.63 18.05 -10.33
C GLN A 193 17.57 16.71 -11.07
N ALA A 194 17.10 16.73 -12.33
CA ALA A 194 17.01 15.53 -13.15
C ALA A 194 17.84 15.70 -14.43
N SER A 195 18.55 14.65 -14.82
CA SER A 195 19.22 14.61 -16.11
C SER A 195 18.17 14.33 -17.22
N PRO A 196 18.23 15.01 -18.39
CA PRO A 196 17.24 14.81 -19.45
C PRO A 196 17.12 13.36 -19.96
N ASP A 197 18.22 12.63 -19.98
CA ASP A 197 18.35 11.23 -20.40
C ASP A 197 17.71 10.24 -19.43
N GLN A 198 17.52 10.64 -18.16
CA GLN A 198 16.89 9.79 -17.14
C GLN A 198 15.37 9.98 -17.07
N ILE A 199 14.80 10.90 -17.85
CA ILE A 199 13.36 11.20 -17.82
C ILE A 199 12.60 10.12 -18.57
N ILE A 200 11.65 9.48 -17.88
CA ILE A 200 10.79 8.44 -18.44
C ILE A 200 9.32 8.79 -18.21
N SER A 201 8.44 8.22 -19.03
CA SER A 201 6.99 8.36 -18.83
C SER A 201 6.48 7.38 -17.78
N PHE A 202 5.40 7.75 -17.07
CA PHE A 202 4.69 6.80 -16.22
C PHE A 202 4.15 5.63 -17.04
N SER A 203 4.28 4.41 -16.52
CA SER A 203 3.65 3.25 -17.15
C SER A 203 2.14 3.23 -16.89
N PHE A 204 1.38 2.60 -17.79
CA PHE A 204 -0.07 2.44 -17.64
C PHE A 204 -0.47 1.69 -16.35
N ALA A 205 0.42 0.83 -15.83
CA ALA A 205 0.15 0.12 -14.58
C ALA A 205 0.15 1.06 -13.36
N ILE A 206 0.96 2.11 -13.40
CA ILE A 206 1.13 3.11 -12.33
C ILE A 206 0.12 4.25 -12.46
N ASP A 207 -0.07 4.75 -13.68
CA ASP A 207 -0.90 5.91 -13.97
C ASP A 207 -1.92 5.63 -15.10
N PRO A 208 -2.89 4.72 -14.89
CA PRO A 208 -3.86 4.35 -15.92
C PRO A 208 -4.79 5.51 -16.33
N ASP A 209 -4.97 6.49 -15.44
CA ASP A 209 -5.89 7.62 -15.60
C ASP A 209 -5.14 8.93 -16.00
N GLY A 210 -3.80 8.89 -16.18
CA GLY A 210 -2.99 10.04 -16.60
C GLY A 210 -2.87 11.16 -15.56
N ILE A 211 -3.09 10.84 -14.28
CA ILE A 211 -3.11 11.78 -13.15
C ILE A 211 -1.72 12.30 -12.86
N LEU A 212 -0.76 11.39 -12.76
CA LEU A 212 0.63 11.73 -12.45
C LEU A 212 1.27 12.41 -13.65
N ALA A 213 0.94 11.96 -14.86
CA ALA A 213 1.35 12.63 -16.09
C ALA A 213 0.84 14.08 -16.12
N ALA A 214 -0.40 14.34 -15.72
CA ALA A 214 -0.95 15.69 -15.64
C ALA A 214 -0.17 16.61 -14.67
N CYS A 215 0.44 16.06 -13.61
CA CYS A 215 1.27 16.84 -12.69
C CYS A 215 2.62 17.28 -13.27
N THR A 216 3.02 16.75 -14.43
CA THR A 216 4.30 17.08 -15.09
C THR A 216 4.16 18.14 -16.20
N THR A 217 2.94 18.58 -16.51
CA THR A 217 2.66 19.43 -17.70
C THR A 217 3.28 20.82 -17.63
N ASP A 218 3.50 21.35 -16.43
CA ASP A 218 4.14 22.67 -16.25
C ASP A 218 5.67 22.62 -16.37
N GLY A 219 6.25 21.43 -16.54
CA GLY A 219 7.69 21.20 -16.68
C GLY A 219 8.51 21.42 -15.40
N THR A 220 7.88 21.66 -14.25
CA THR A 220 8.57 21.87 -12.97
C THR A 220 8.97 20.55 -12.30
N LEU A 221 8.15 19.51 -12.52
CA LEU A 221 8.34 18.15 -12.01
C LEU A 221 8.46 17.17 -13.17
N VAL A 222 9.33 16.17 -13.00
CA VAL A 222 9.54 15.10 -13.98
C VAL A 222 9.57 13.74 -13.27
N HIS A 223 9.21 12.69 -14.00
CA HIS A 223 9.41 11.32 -13.56
C HIS A 223 10.71 10.79 -14.19
N THR A 224 11.52 10.10 -13.39
CA THR A 224 12.82 9.58 -13.82
C THR A 224 12.96 8.10 -13.52
N GLU A 225 13.95 7.44 -14.11
CA GLU A 225 14.28 6.04 -13.82
C GLU A 225 14.45 5.78 -12.31
N ASP A 226 15.05 6.73 -11.57
CA ASP A 226 15.24 6.64 -10.11
C ASP A 226 13.91 6.69 -9.34
N ASN A 227 12.87 7.29 -9.92
CA ASN A 227 11.52 7.35 -9.35
C ASN A 227 10.69 6.08 -9.62
N SER A 228 11.17 5.19 -10.49
CA SER A 228 10.46 3.97 -10.86
C SER A 228 10.52 2.93 -9.74
N VAL A 229 9.40 2.25 -9.52
CA VAL A 229 9.31 1.08 -8.64
C VAL A 229 8.78 -0.09 -9.44
N GLU A 230 9.49 -1.21 -9.38
CA GLU A 230 9.11 -2.43 -10.07
C GLU A 230 8.24 -3.34 -9.18
N TYR A 231 7.35 -4.11 -9.81
CA TYR A 231 6.39 -4.93 -9.09
C TYR A 231 6.35 -6.33 -9.68
N TYR A 232 6.60 -7.34 -8.84
CA TYR A 232 6.72 -8.73 -9.27
C TYR A 232 5.85 -9.67 -8.44
N GLU A 233 5.56 -10.84 -9.00
CA GLU A 233 5.07 -12.00 -8.26
C GLU A 233 6.02 -13.17 -8.46
N ARG A 234 6.35 -13.82 -7.35
CA ARG A 234 7.17 -15.02 -7.38
C ARG A 234 6.28 -16.23 -7.59
N TYR A 235 6.63 -17.05 -8.58
CA TYR A 235 6.07 -18.39 -8.73
C TYR A 235 7.16 -19.43 -8.52
N GLN A 236 6.79 -20.51 -7.84
CA GLN A 236 7.68 -21.62 -7.55
C GLN A 236 7.19 -22.87 -8.27
N GLU A 237 8.04 -23.43 -9.14
CA GLU A 237 7.80 -24.68 -9.84
C GLU A 237 8.96 -25.64 -9.53
N GLY A 238 8.76 -26.47 -8.50
CA GLY A 238 9.83 -27.29 -7.92
C GLY A 238 10.93 -26.42 -7.29
N GLU A 239 12.16 -26.60 -7.75
CA GLU A 239 13.33 -25.82 -7.31
C GLU A 239 13.52 -24.51 -8.10
N LYS A 240 12.81 -24.34 -9.22
CA LYS A 240 12.94 -23.12 -10.04
C LYS A 240 11.99 -22.05 -9.54
N GLN A 241 12.54 -20.84 -9.40
CA GLN A 241 11.79 -19.63 -9.11
C GLN A 241 11.70 -18.79 -10.38
N ARG A 242 10.48 -18.33 -10.71
CA ARG A 242 10.26 -17.32 -11.75
C ARG A 242 9.61 -16.09 -11.13
N TYR A 243 9.95 -14.93 -11.66
CA TYR A 243 9.40 -13.64 -11.26
C TYR A 243 8.70 -13.04 -12.47
N GLU A 244 7.43 -12.68 -12.31
CA GLU A 244 6.65 -12.06 -13.38
C GLU A 244 6.22 -10.67 -12.95
N ALA A 245 6.33 -9.71 -13.87
CA ALA A 245 5.86 -8.35 -13.62
C ALA A 245 4.34 -8.34 -13.42
N ILE A 246 3.87 -7.62 -12.40
CA ILE A 246 2.46 -7.51 -12.05
C ILE A 246 2.04 -6.06 -11.85
N ASN A 247 0.74 -5.81 -11.88
CA ASN A 247 0.21 -4.51 -11.51
C ASN A 247 0.22 -4.34 -9.97
N PRO A 248 0.68 -3.19 -9.44
CA PRO A 248 0.74 -2.92 -7.99
C PRO A 248 -0.62 -3.05 -7.28
N ILE A 249 -1.75 -2.90 -7.99
CA ILE A 249 -3.11 -3.10 -7.46
C ILE A 249 -3.35 -4.52 -6.90
N LYS A 250 -2.46 -5.47 -7.21
CA LYS A 250 -2.52 -6.84 -6.72
C LYS A 250 -2.12 -6.95 -5.25
N PHE A 251 -1.22 -6.09 -4.77
CA PHE A 251 -0.76 -6.08 -3.38
C PHE A 251 -1.84 -5.59 -2.43
N ARG A 252 -1.83 -6.13 -1.22
CA ARG A 252 -2.72 -5.77 -0.11
C ARG A 252 -1.96 -5.72 1.18
N ILE A 253 -2.54 -4.97 2.11
CA ILE A 253 -2.17 -5.07 3.51
C ILE A 253 -2.41 -6.50 3.97
N GLY A 254 -1.38 -7.04 4.58
CA GLY A 254 -1.23 -8.42 4.95
C GLY A 254 -0.25 -9.18 4.07
N ASP A 255 -0.22 -8.95 2.76
CA ASP A 255 0.54 -9.83 1.85
C ASP A 255 2.01 -9.98 2.31
N ILE A 256 2.54 -11.21 2.23
CA ILE A 256 3.96 -11.45 2.47
C ILE A 256 4.70 -11.04 1.20
N ALA A 257 5.56 -10.05 1.34
CA ALA A 257 6.28 -9.46 0.23
C ALA A 257 7.78 -9.37 0.54
N GLU A 258 8.55 -9.29 -0.53
CA GLU A 258 9.96 -8.94 -0.52
C GLU A 258 10.12 -7.58 -1.15
N ALA A 259 10.59 -6.62 -0.36
CA ALA A 259 10.97 -5.31 -0.83
C ALA A 259 12.45 -5.32 -1.21
N GLN A 260 12.77 -4.81 -2.38
CA GLN A 260 14.11 -4.41 -2.75
C GLN A 260 14.25 -2.93 -2.40
N VAL A 261 15.21 -2.62 -1.53
CA VAL A 261 15.43 -1.27 -1.01
C VAL A 261 16.86 -0.83 -1.23
N SER A 262 17.05 0.45 -1.44
CA SER A 262 18.34 1.09 -1.33
C SER A 262 18.35 2.15 -0.25
N PHE A 263 19.54 2.49 0.23
CA PHE A 263 19.74 3.50 1.25
C PHE A 263 20.40 4.71 0.60
N ILE A 264 19.73 5.86 0.71
CA ILE A 264 20.30 7.13 0.24
C ILE A 264 20.43 8.09 1.41
N VAL A 265 21.40 9.00 1.33
CA VAL A 265 21.56 10.10 2.28
C VAL A 265 21.44 11.42 1.53
N ILE A 266 20.47 12.23 1.93
CA ILE A 266 20.29 13.58 1.40
C ILE A 266 20.86 14.61 2.37
N ARG A 267 21.43 15.68 1.81
CA ARG A 267 21.92 16.81 2.58
C ARG A 267 20.79 17.81 2.80
N LEU A 268 20.56 18.14 4.06
CA LEU A 268 19.63 19.16 4.51
C LEU A 268 20.38 20.49 4.75
N LYS A 269 19.62 21.54 5.09
CA LYS A 269 20.18 22.83 5.53
C LYS A 269 21.04 22.62 6.80
N GLU A 270 21.99 23.52 7.02
CA GLU A 270 22.87 23.53 8.21
C GLU A 270 23.76 22.28 8.37
N GLN A 271 24.23 21.68 7.25
CA GLN A 271 25.11 20.50 7.28
C GLN A 271 24.51 19.26 7.97
N LYS A 272 23.17 19.16 7.98
CA LYS A 272 22.47 17.99 8.51
C LYS A 272 22.24 16.98 7.38
N TYR A 273 22.24 15.70 7.70
CA TYR A 273 22.07 14.61 6.72
C TYR A 273 20.93 13.71 7.16
N LYS A 274 20.08 13.30 6.21
CA LYS A 274 18.97 12.38 6.45
C LYS A 274 19.10 11.16 5.56
N MET A 275 19.04 9.97 6.17
CA MET A 275 18.95 8.71 5.45
C MET A 275 17.50 8.43 5.06
N LEU A 276 17.28 8.00 3.83
CA LEU A 276 15.99 7.55 3.33
C LEU A 276 16.12 6.10 2.84
N ILE A 277 15.09 5.30 3.10
CA ILE A 277 14.96 3.93 2.60
C ILE A 277 14.11 4.00 1.34
N VAL A 278 14.77 3.88 0.19
CA VAL A 278 14.15 4.00 -1.12
C VAL A 278 13.67 2.64 -1.60
N MET A 279 12.38 2.52 -1.88
CA MET A 279 11.82 1.30 -2.47
C MET A 279 12.16 1.24 -3.96
N ARG A 280 12.82 0.16 -4.40
CA ARG A 280 13.19 -0.10 -5.80
C ARG A 280 12.28 -1.12 -6.46
N ALA A 281 11.93 -2.19 -5.74
CA ALA A 281 10.95 -3.15 -6.20
C ALA A 281 10.17 -3.76 -5.04
N LEU A 282 9.01 -4.32 -5.36
CA LEU A 282 8.21 -5.11 -4.44
C LEU A 282 7.76 -6.40 -5.11
N THR A 283 8.07 -7.53 -4.49
CA THR A 283 7.73 -8.86 -4.98
C THR A 283 6.73 -9.53 -4.06
N LEU A 284 5.58 -9.94 -4.59
CA LEU A 284 4.61 -10.76 -3.88
C LEU A 284 5.17 -12.18 -3.72
N LEU A 285 5.46 -12.58 -2.48
CA LEU A 285 5.96 -13.92 -2.17
C LEU A 285 4.84 -14.89 -1.85
N ASP A 286 3.85 -14.41 -1.09
CA ASP A 286 2.73 -15.22 -0.67
C ASP A 286 1.52 -14.34 -0.30
N SER A 287 0.41 -14.58 -1.00
CA SER A 287 -0.91 -13.98 -0.72
C SER A 287 -1.89 -14.97 -0.07
N SER A 288 -1.40 -16.18 0.24
CA SER A 288 -2.17 -17.33 0.65
C SER A 288 -2.55 -17.40 2.14
N PRO A 289 -1.80 -16.82 3.10
CA PRO A 289 -2.17 -16.86 4.52
C PRO A 289 -3.46 -16.06 4.81
N LEU A 290 -3.93 -15.24 3.85
CA LEU A 290 -4.72 -14.04 4.12
C LEU A 290 -6.00 -13.93 3.32
N ARG A 291 -6.13 -14.72 2.27
CA ARG A 291 -7.36 -14.78 1.51
C ARG A 291 -8.19 -15.91 2.11
N ARG A 292 -9.19 -15.58 2.92
CA ARG A 292 -10.20 -16.58 3.30
C ARG A 292 -11.22 -16.72 2.18
N CYS A 293 -11.61 -17.95 1.89
CA CYS A 293 -12.67 -18.20 0.93
C CYS A 293 -13.99 -17.64 1.50
N TRP A 294 -14.65 -16.74 0.78
CA TRP A 294 -15.97 -16.21 1.19
C TRP A 294 -17.03 -17.30 1.36
N LYS A 295 -16.82 -18.49 0.79
CA LYS A 295 -17.73 -19.64 0.86
C LYS A 295 -17.63 -20.47 2.15
N TRP A 296 -16.46 -20.48 2.77
CA TRP A 296 -16.13 -21.46 3.81
C TRP A 296 -15.26 -20.92 4.93
N GLY A 297 -14.81 -19.66 4.82
CA GLY A 297 -13.97 -19.02 5.83
C GLY A 297 -12.56 -19.61 5.97
N HIS A 298 -12.23 -20.72 5.31
CA HIS A 298 -10.89 -21.31 5.41
C HIS A 298 -9.86 -20.51 4.58
N PRO A 299 -8.56 -20.63 4.89
CA PRO A 299 -7.49 -20.10 4.05
C PRO A 299 -7.63 -20.56 2.59
N THR A 300 -7.31 -19.73 1.61
CA THR A 300 -7.42 -20.06 0.18
C THR A 300 -6.59 -21.28 -0.20
N VAL A 301 -5.50 -21.56 0.52
CA VAL A 301 -4.69 -22.78 0.32
C VAL A 301 -5.48 -24.06 0.56
N ALA A 302 -6.48 -24.02 1.44
CA ALA A 302 -7.36 -25.16 1.73
C ALA A 302 -8.62 -25.16 0.84
N CYS A 303 -8.72 -24.21 -0.11
CA CYS A 303 -9.90 -24.00 -0.94
C CYS A 303 -9.98 -24.97 -2.10
N LYS A 304 -11.07 -25.74 -2.15
CA LYS A 304 -11.42 -26.56 -3.32
C LYS A 304 -12.20 -25.79 -4.39
N ALA A 305 -12.57 -24.52 -4.14
CA ALA A 305 -13.21 -23.70 -5.16
C ALA A 305 -12.16 -23.25 -6.17
N LYS A 306 -12.48 -23.37 -7.47
CA LYS A 306 -11.58 -23.03 -8.58
C LYS A 306 -11.16 -21.55 -8.63
N GLN A 307 -11.87 -20.67 -7.92
CA GLN A 307 -11.61 -19.22 -7.85
C GLN A 307 -12.31 -18.59 -6.62
N LEU A 308 -11.80 -17.45 -6.17
CA LEU A 308 -12.48 -16.58 -5.20
C LEU A 308 -13.78 -16.03 -5.81
N SER A 309 -14.85 -16.06 -5.03
CA SER A 309 -16.17 -15.57 -5.43
C SER A 309 -16.53 -14.28 -4.70
N CYS A 310 -17.08 -13.30 -5.40
CA CYS A 310 -17.55 -12.04 -4.82
C CYS A 310 -18.50 -12.29 -3.62
N PRO A 311 -18.28 -11.71 -2.43
CA PRO A 311 -19.15 -11.93 -1.28
C PRO A 311 -20.55 -11.34 -1.46
N ILE A 312 -20.73 -10.41 -2.42
CA ILE A 312 -21.99 -9.72 -2.69
C ILE A 312 -22.86 -10.52 -3.67
N CYS A 313 -22.27 -11.06 -4.75
CA CYS A 313 -23.02 -11.72 -5.83
C CYS A 313 -22.56 -13.13 -6.20
N SER A 314 -21.57 -13.69 -5.51
CA SER A 314 -21.00 -15.01 -5.79
C SER A 314 -20.27 -15.14 -7.13
N GLY A 315 -20.16 -14.06 -7.90
CA GLY A 315 -19.51 -14.07 -9.21
C GLY A 315 -17.99 -14.25 -9.15
N PRO A 316 -17.35 -14.62 -10.27
CA PRO A 316 -15.91 -14.90 -10.37
C PRO A 316 -15.08 -13.61 -10.44
N HIS A 317 -15.20 -12.76 -9.42
CA HIS A 317 -14.51 -11.48 -9.30
C HIS A 317 -14.47 -11.07 -7.83
N GLU A 318 -13.67 -10.07 -7.49
CA GLU A 318 -13.55 -9.62 -6.11
C GLU A 318 -14.62 -8.60 -5.69
N GLN A 319 -14.76 -8.36 -4.38
CA GLN A 319 -15.72 -7.35 -3.89
C GLN A 319 -15.46 -5.95 -4.47
N LYS A 320 -14.19 -5.54 -4.58
CA LYS A 320 -13.79 -4.23 -5.15
C LYS A 320 -14.15 -4.08 -6.64
N GLU A 321 -14.14 -5.21 -7.35
CA GLU A 321 -14.44 -5.32 -8.78
C GLU A 321 -15.94 -5.49 -9.06
N HIS A 322 -16.75 -5.66 -8.01
CA HIS A 322 -18.16 -5.97 -8.11
C HIS A 322 -18.92 -5.04 -9.06
N ARG A 323 -18.68 -3.73 -8.95
CA ARG A 323 -19.36 -2.74 -9.80
C ARG A 323 -19.04 -2.91 -11.29
N GLN A 324 -17.80 -3.27 -11.60
CA GLN A 324 -17.28 -3.35 -12.98
C GLN A 324 -17.59 -4.70 -13.64
N HIS A 325 -17.63 -5.78 -12.85
CA HIS A 325 -17.68 -7.14 -13.36
C HIS A 325 -19.01 -7.86 -13.10
N ALA A 326 -19.76 -7.47 -12.07
CA ALA A 326 -21.01 -8.13 -11.77
C ALA A 326 -22.11 -7.70 -12.75
N GLY A 327 -22.82 -8.67 -13.34
CA GLY A 327 -23.93 -8.38 -14.26
C GLY A 327 -25.04 -7.54 -13.62
N CYS A 328 -25.18 -7.59 -12.30
CA CYS A 328 -26.13 -6.74 -11.56
C CYS A 328 -25.71 -5.26 -11.50
N CYS A 329 -24.43 -4.91 -11.65
CA CYS A 329 -23.94 -3.53 -11.53
C CYS A 329 -23.39 -2.94 -12.82
N LYS A 330 -22.80 -3.77 -13.69
CA LYS A 330 -22.05 -3.34 -14.88
C LYS A 330 -22.91 -2.58 -15.89
N GLY A 331 -24.23 -2.73 -15.83
CA GLY A 331 -25.13 -2.29 -16.88
C GLY A 331 -24.98 -3.12 -18.16
N ASN A 332 -25.88 -2.90 -19.11
CA ASN A 332 -25.85 -3.53 -20.42
C ASN A 332 -26.32 -2.56 -21.49
N ALA A 333 -25.37 -1.87 -22.13
CA ALA A 333 -25.64 -0.94 -23.23
C ALA A 333 -26.25 -1.63 -24.47
N LYS A 334 -26.11 -2.96 -24.59
CA LYS A 334 -26.68 -3.76 -25.69
C LYS A 334 -28.09 -4.29 -25.38
N ALA A 335 -28.59 -4.11 -24.15
CA ALA A 335 -29.96 -4.49 -23.82
C ALA A 335 -30.98 -3.59 -24.53
N LYS A 336 -32.21 -4.08 -24.72
CA LYS A 336 -33.33 -3.31 -25.26
C LYS A 336 -34.46 -3.31 -24.23
N PRO A 337 -34.69 -2.20 -23.49
CA PRO A 337 -33.94 -0.93 -23.52
C PRO A 337 -32.53 -1.04 -22.88
N PRO A 338 -31.59 -0.13 -23.21
CA PRO A 338 -30.26 -0.11 -22.61
C PRO A 338 -30.34 0.05 -21.09
N VAL A 339 -29.56 -0.75 -20.37
CA VAL A 339 -29.48 -0.69 -18.91
C VAL A 339 -28.20 0.06 -18.53
N PRO A 340 -28.27 1.23 -17.87
CA PRO A 340 -27.07 1.93 -17.42
C PRO A 340 -26.36 1.18 -16.28
N PRO A 341 -25.04 1.36 -16.10
CA PRO A 341 -24.35 0.87 -14.91
C PRO A 341 -24.91 1.51 -13.65
N THR A 342 -24.89 0.78 -12.54
CA THR A 342 -25.33 1.32 -11.25
C THR A 342 -24.38 2.43 -10.80
N PRO A 343 -24.88 3.64 -10.48
CA PRO A 343 -24.06 4.73 -9.96
C PRO A 343 -23.26 4.33 -8.70
N ARG A 344 -22.10 4.96 -8.49
CA ARG A 344 -21.17 4.61 -7.40
C ARG A 344 -21.83 4.73 -6.01
N ASP A 345 -22.70 5.71 -5.84
CA ASP A 345 -23.34 6.05 -4.55
C ASP A 345 -24.66 5.32 -4.31
N GLN A 346 -25.19 4.61 -5.31
CA GLN A 346 -26.42 3.84 -5.17
C GLN A 346 -26.13 2.40 -4.75
N PRO A 347 -26.93 1.79 -3.87
CA PRO A 347 -26.75 0.39 -3.48
C PRO A 347 -26.85 -0.52 -4.71
N CYS A 348 -26.16 -1.66 -4.64
CA CYS A 348 -26.25 -2.65 -5.70
C CYS A 348 -27.71 -3.12 -5.88
N PRO A 349 -28.25 -3.16 -7.11
CA PRO A 349 -29.67 -3.38 -7.32
C PRO A 349 -30.11 -4.84 -7.09
N HIS A 350 -29.19 -5.80 -6.94
CA HIS A 350 -29.56 -7.17 -6.61
C HIS A 350 -29.74 -7.35 -5.11
N LYS A 351 -30.75 -8.14 -4.72
CA LYS A 351 -30.83 -8.69 -3.37
C LYS A 351 -29.71 -9.72 -3.21
N GLY A 352 -28.64 -9.35 -2.51
CA GLY A 352 -27.47 -10.19 -2.25
C GLY A 352 -27.88 -11.52 -1.65
N ARG A 353 -27.59 -12.62 -2.35
CA ARG A 353 -27.80 -13.96 -1.80
C ARG A 353 -26.47 -14.48 -1.27
N CYS A 354 -26.38 -14.61 0.04
CA CYS A 354 -25.18 -15.10 0.71
C CYS A 354 -24.75 -16.47 0.13
N VAL A 355 -23.47 -16.60 -0.26
CA VAL A 355 -22.94 -17.90 -0.75
C VAL A 355 -23.01 -19.02 0.27
N ASN A 356 -23.12 -18.67 1.56
CA ASN A 356 -23.01 -19.62 2.68
C ASN A 356 -24.37 -20.07 3.19
N CYS A 357 -25.22 -19.12 3.60
CA CYS A 357 -26.54 -19.44 4.15
C CYS A 357 -27.71 -19.13 3.20
N HIS A 358 -27.44 -18.62 2.00
CA HIS A 358 -28.46 -18.31 0.98
C HIS A 358 -29.53 -17.28 1.39
N LYS A 359 -29.30 -16.54 2.47
CA LYS A 359 -30.14 -15.44 2.96
C LYS A 359 -29.77 -14.11 2.30
N ASP A 360 -30.60 -13.10 2.52
CA ASP A 360 -30.54 -11.77 1.88
C ASP A 360 -29.49 -10.85 2.54
N HIS A 361 -28.21 -11.25 2.47
CA HIS A 361 -27.06 -10.45 2.89
C HIS A 361 -25.79 -10.89 2.15
N ALA A 362 -24.74 -10.08 2.21
CA ALA A 362 -23.41 -10.44 1.72
C ALA A 362 -22.75 -11.50 2.61
N ALA A 363 -21.89 -12.34 2.03
CA ALA A 363 -21.24 -13.45 2.73
C ALA A 363 -20.30 -13.03 3.87
N ASN A 364 -19.89 -11.77 3.87
CA ASN A 364 -19.08 -11.12 4.90
C ASN A 364 -19.89 -10.26 5.87
N SER A 365 -21.22 -10.34 5.82
CA SER A 365 -22.08 -9.63 6.77
C SER A 365 -21.96 -10.26 8.16
N ALA A 366 -21.86 -9.43 9.18
CA ALA A 366 -21.98 -9.84 10.59
C ALA A 366 -23.28 -10.60 10.89
N SER A 367 -24.33 -10.38 10.10
CA SER A 367 -25.60 -11.12 10.20
C SER A 367 -25.56 -12.55 9.66
N CYS A 368 -24.47 -12.95 9.00
CA CYS A 368 -24.32 -14.30 8.48
C CYS A 368 -23.76 -15.25 9.55
N LYS A 369 -24.51 -16.30 9.88
CA LYS A 369 -24.05 -17.33 10.84
C LYS A 369 -22.73 -17.98 10.43
N PHE A 370 -22.52 -18.26 9.14
CA PHE A 370 -21.26 -18.84 8.66
C PHE A 370 -20.10 -17.84 8.71
N TRP A 371 -20.39 -16.55 8.62
CA TRP A 371 -19.39 -15.51 8.82
C TRP A 371 -19.01 -15.39 10.30
N ALA A 372 -20.01 -15.37 11.20
CA ALA A 372 -19.78 -15.33 12.64
C ALA A 372 -18.93 -16.53 13.14
N HIS A 373 -19.05 -17.68 12.48
CA HIS A 373 -18.28 -18.88 12.78
C HIS A 373 -17.18 -19.17 11.74
N CYS A 374 -16.70 -18.16 11.00
CA CYS A 374 -15.75 -18.37 9.89
C CYS A 374 -14.37 -18.93 10.32
N TYR A 375 -14.10 -18.94 11.63
CA TYR A 375 -12.91 -19.53 12.26
C TYR A 375 -13.13 -20.94 12.82
N ASP A 376 -14.36 -21.43 12.86
CA ASP A 376 -14.72 -22.73 13.43
C ASP A 376 -15.07 -23.74 12.33
N ARG A 377 -14.04 -24.44 11.85
CA ARG A 377 -14.17 -25.42 10.75
C ARG A 377 -15.12 -26.55 11.11
N GLU A 378 -15.08 -27.04 12.34
CA GLU A 378 -15.92 -28.16 12.78
C GLU A 378 -17.38 -27.75 12.81
N TRP A 379 -17.66 -26.55 13.33
CA TRP A 379 -18.98 -25.95 13.32
C TRP A 379 -19.50 -25.74 11.89
N ILE A 380 -18.70 -25.15 10.99
CA ILE A 380 -19.10 -24.93 9.59
C ILE A 380 -19.45 -26.25 8.91
N MET A 381 -18.64 -27.28 9.10
CA MET A 381 -18.89 -28.61 8.53
C MET A 381 -20.14 -29.26 9.11
N ALA A 382 -20.38 -29.13 10.42
CA ALA A 382 -21.59 -29.63 11.07
C ALA A 382 -22.84 -28.91 10.54
N GLU A 383 -22.79 -27.59 10.39
CA GLU A 383 -23.91 -26.77 9.93
C GLU A 383 -24.27 -27.04 8.45
N TYR A 384 -23.26 -27.24 7.59
CA TYR A 384 -23.49 -27.65 6.20
C TYR A 384 -24.07 -29.07 6.10
N ARG A 385 -23.69 -29.99 7.00
CA ARG A 385 -24.30 -31.32 7.06
C ARG A 385 -25.77 -31.23 7.44
N GLN A 386 -26.13 -30.39 8.41
CA GLN A 386 -27.51 -30.19 8.86
C GLN A 386 -28.38 -29.50 7.79
N THR A 387 -27.84 -28.50 7.09
CA THR A 387 -28.59 -27.76 6.04
C THR A 387 -28.76 -28.55 4.74
N ASN A 388 -27.97 -29.59 4.49
CA ASN A 388 -28.08 -30.46 3.30
C ASN A 388 -28.95 -31.72 3.49
N VAL A 389 -29.51 -31.97 4.69
CA VAL A 389 -30.34 -33.18 4.96
C VAL A 389 -31.65 -33.23 4.14
N GLY A 390 -32.01 -32.16 3.42
CA GLY A 390 -33.25 -32.09 2.63
C GLY A 390 -33.12 -31.97 1.12
N LYS A 391 -31.91 -32.00 0.51
CA LYS A 391 -31.78 -31.89 -0.95
C LYS A 391 -31.55 -33.27 -1.59
N PRO A 392 -32.44 -33.76 -2.48
CA PRO A 392 -32.19 -34.99 -3.20
C PRO A 392 -30.93 -34.81 -4.06
N ALA A 393 -30.07 -35.81 -4.05
CA ALA A 393 -28.84 -35.84 -4.83
C ALA A 393 -29.21 -35.80 -6.33
N GLY A 394 -29.10 -34.63 -6.98
CA GLY A 394 -29.33 -34.56 -8.42
C GLY A 394 -29.73 -33.23 -9.08
N SER A 395 -29.85 -32.10 -8.36
CA SER A 395 -30.05 -30.81 -9.05
C SER A 395 -28.73 -30.08 -9.25
N LYS A 396 -28.26 -30.07 -10.50
CA LYS A 396 -27.16 -29.22 -10.98
C LYS A 396 -27.52 -27.73 -10.89
#